data_AF-A0A846SWI1-F1
#
_entry.id   AF-A0A846SWI1-F1
#
_cell.length_a   1.000
_cell.length_b   1.000
_cell.length_c   1.000
_cell.angle_alpha   90.00
_cell.angle_beta   90.00
_cell.angle_gamma   90.00
#
_symmetry.space_group_name_H-M   'P 1'
#
loop_
_entity.id
_entity.type
_entity.pdbx_description
1 polymer ?
#
loop_
_entity_poly.entity_id
_entity_poly.type
_entity_poly.pdbx_seq_one_letter_code
_entity_poly.pdbx_strand_id
1 'polypeptide(L)'
;MEQFLRHAGQPLQLDQSHLRDACHAKIGEAEERINYVSFYLPQLADTSRDTLKNAFEYREERQYPLCIDQASKAKAEANLIAGIIGMPTEQLEELTAVKLQAVAKELTKQQERGYFPIMAYSYYEYAGELAGHDKSSALTFAEYALEMGNLGMYFPREETRFPSVDSRLLGIFLTGLGAGIAATLLVTLGIQKARSGHTRDRSARAQRTPGLKTLPAQARPPKSRPSRQQEGPRKRAKR
;
A
#
# COMPACT_ATOMS: atom_id res chain seq x y z
N MET A 1 -2.45 -6.98 -21.78
CA MET A 1 -2.96 -5.59 -21.94
C MET A 1 -4.46 -5.46 -21.60
N GLU A 2 -5.35 -6.36 -22.04
CA GLU A 2 -6.81 -6.22 -21.77
C GLU A 2 -7.24 -6.33 -20.29
N GLN A 3 -6.55 -7.11 -19.45
CA GLN A 3 -6.86 -7.18 -18.02
C GLN A 3 -6.52 -5.87 -17.27
N PHE A 4 -5.62 -5.05 -17.82
CA PHE A 4 -5.11 -3.86 -17.17
C PHE A 4 -6.13 -2.69 -17.20
N LEU A 5 -6.79 -2.45 -18.33
CA LEU A 5 -7.84 -1.43 -18.48
C LEU A 5 -9.13 -1.74 -17.70
N ARG A 6 -9.23 -2.93 -17.08
CA ARG A 6 -10.42 -3.35 -16.33
C ARG A 6 -10.42 -2.90 -14.87
N HIS A 7 -9.30 -2.39 -14.35
CA HIS A 7 -9.26 -1.84 -13.00
C HIS A 7 -9.56 -0.34 -13.02
N ALA A 8 -10.70 0.05 -12.44
CA ALA A 8 -10.97 1.45 -12.12
C ALA A 8 -9.98 1.88 -11.03
N GLY A 9 -8.96 2.65 -11.42
CA GLY A 9 -7.98 3.21 -10.49
C GLY A 9 -8.65 4.17 -9.49
N GLN A 10 -7.96 4.43 -8.36
CA GLN A 10 -8.42 5.45 -7.42
C GLN A 10 -8.18 6.86 -8.00
N PRO A 11 -9.14 7.79 -7.87
CA PRO A 11 -8.92 9.17 -8.29
C PRO A 11 -7.80 9.78 -7.46
N LEU A 12 -6.91 10.50 -8.12
CA LEU A 12 -5.83 11.26 -7.48
C LEU A 12 -6.29 12.70 -7.30
N GLN A 13 -6.17 13.25 -6.09
CA GLN A 13 -6.41 14.67 -5.87
C GLN A 13 -5.22 15.48 -6.42
N LEU A 14 -5.45 16.14 -7.55
CA LEU A 14 -4.48 16.98 -8.25
C LEU A 14 -4.86 18.45 -8.11
N ASP A 15 -4.94 18.96 -6.88
CA ASP A 15 -5.06 20.41 -6.71
C ASP A 15 -3.70 21.11 -6.89
N GLN A 16 -3.80 22.40 -7.19
CA GLN A 16 -2.64 23.24 -7.47
C GLN A 16 -1.69 23.36 -6.28
N SER A 17 -2.18 23.24 -5.05
CA SER A 17 -1.31 23.34 -3.87
C SER A 17 -0.43 22.09 -3.73
N HIS A 18 -1.01 20.89 -3.86
CA HIS A 18 -0.22 19.65 -3.84
C HIS A 18 0.72 19.56 -5.03
N LEU A 19 0.31 19.99 -6.23
CA LEU A 19 1.20 20.03 -7.40
C LEU A 19 2.39 20.97 -7.20
N ARG A 20 2.15 22.17 -6.65
CA ARG A 20 3.22 23.12 -6.31
C ARG A 20 4.19 22.51 -5.29
N ASP A 21 3.65 21.92 -4.21
CA ASP A 21 4.46 21.37 -3.14
C ASP A 21 5.27 20.14 -3.62
N ALA A 22 4.67 19.30 -4.48
CA ALA A 22 5.36 18.20 -5.16
C ALA A 22 6.47 18.70 -6.10
N CYS A 23 6.22 19.77 -6.87
CA CYS A 23 7.24 20.42 -7.71
C CYS A 23 8.42 20.92 -6.87
N HIS A 24 8.17 21.62 -5.75
CA HIS A 24 9.23 22.07 -4.84
C HIS A 24 10.03 20.90 -4.26
N ALA A 25 9.35 19.85 -3.78
CA ALA A 25 10.01 18.67 -3.24
C ALA A 25 10.90 17.99 -4.30
N LYS A 26 10.40 17.84 -5.53
CA LYS A 26 11.16 17.21 -6.62
C LYS A 26 12.36 18.02 -7.07
N ILE A 27 12.26 19.35 -7.12
CA ILE A 27 13.41 20.23 -7.37
C ILE A 27 14.48 19.99 -6.29
N GLY A 28 14.10 20.00 -5.01
CA GLY A 28 15.05 19.76 -3.92
C GLY A 28 15.74 18.41 -4.00
N GLU A 29 15.00 17.33 -4.29
CA GLU A 29 15.61 16.00 -4.50
C GLU A 29 16.57 15.96 -5.69
N ALA A 30 16.23 16.62 -6.79
CA ALA A 30 17.08 16.71 -7.97
C ALA A 30 18.35 17.51 -7.68
N GLU A 31 18.23 18.67 -7.04
CA GLU A 31 19.35 19.50 -6.61
C GLU A 31 20.32 18.73 -5.72
N GLU A 32 19.82 18.01 -4.71
CA GLU A 32 20.65 17.20 -3.82
C GLU A 32 21.47 16.16 -4.60
N ARG A 33 20.85 15.45 -5.54
CA ARG A 33 21.53 14.42 -6.34
C ARG A 33 22.52 15.02 -7.34
N ILE A 34 22.15 16.11 -8.00
CA ILE A 34 23.02 16.82 -8.93
C ILE A 34 24.23 17.39 -8.20
N ASN A 35 24.04 17.98 -7.01
CA ASN A 35 25.13 18.51 -6.20
C ASN A 35 26.11 17.40 -5.78
N TYR A 36 25.60 16.23 -5.40
CA TYR A 36 26.43 15.07 -5.11
C TYR A 36 27.30 14.66 -6.32
N VAL A 37 26.70 14.50 -7.50
CA VAL A 37 27.44 14.14 -8.72
C VAL A 37 28.41 15.23 -9.13
N SER A 38 27.98 16.49 -9.08
CA SER A 38 28.74 17.67 -9.48
C SER A 38 30.06 17.83 -8.72
N PHE A 39 30.07 17.43 -7.44
CA PHE A 39 31.27 17.50 -6.61
C PHE A 39 32.39 16.59 -7.11
N TYR A 40 32.04 15.42 -7.66
CA TYR A 40 33.01 14.45 -8.16
C TYR A 40 33.24 14.56 -9.68
N LEU A 41 32.18 14.85 -10.46
CA LEU A 41 32.17 14.78 -11.92
C LEU A 41 31.36 15.96 -12.51
N PRO A 42 31.90 17.19 -12.44
CA PRO A 42 31.15 18.39 -12.79
C PRO A 42 30.66 18.40 -14.24
N GLN A 43 31.45 17.89 -15.18
CA GLN A 43 31.11 17.88 -16.61
C GLN A 43 29.97 16.91 -16.96
N LEU A 44 29.86 15.79 -16.24
CA LEU A 44 28.80 14.82 -16.49
C LEU A 44 27.46 15.29 -15.93
N ALA A 45 27.47 16.19 -14.94
CA ALA A 45 26.26 16.74 -14.33
C ALA A 45 25.58 17.85 -15.16
N ASP A 46 26.21 18.32 -16.24
CA ASP A 46 25.72 19.49 -16.99
C ASP A 46 24.36 19.24 -17.64
N THR A 47 24.11 18.04 -18.20
CA THR A 47 22.79 17.70 -18.76
C THR A 47 21.71 17.73 -17.69
N SER A 48 21.99 17.19 -16.50
CA SER A 48 21.05 17.19 -15.39
C SER A 48 20.79 18.58 -14.84
N ARG A 49 21.79 19.48 -14.87
CA ARG A 49 21.60 20.90 -14.53
C ARG A 49 20.72 21.62 -15.53
N ASP A 50 20.89 21.37 -16.82
CA ASP A 50 20.04 21.96 -17.87
C ASP A 50 18.59 21.46 -17.75
N THR A 51 18.38 20.16 -17.53
CA THR A 51 17.06 19.59 -17.25
C THR A 51 16.43 20.19 -15.99
N LEU A 52 17.20 20.36 -14.91
CA LEU A 52 16.75 21.01 -13.68
C LEU A 52 16.41 22.50 -13.89
N LYS A 53 17.17 23.22 -14.73
CA LYS A 53 16.88 24.61 -15.09
C LYS A 53 15.50 24.73 -15.75
N ASN A 54 15.15 23.82 -16.66
CA ASN A 54 13.80 23.78 -17.24
C ASN A 54 12.72 23.55 -16.17
N ALA A 55 13.00 22.73 -15.15
CA ALA A 55 12.06 22.52 -14.04
C ALA A 55 11.80 23.83 -13.25
N PHE A 56 12.85 24.64 -13.04
CA PHE A 56 12.70 25.98 -12.44
C PHE A 56 11.84 26.89 -13.32
N GLU A 57 12.12 26.95 -14.63
CA GLU A 57 11.33 27.76 -15.56
C GLU A 57 9.84 27.38 -15.53
N TYR A 58 9.52 26.07 -15.60
CA TYR A 58 8.14 25.61 -15.48
C TYR A 58 7.49 25.92 -14.12
N ARG A 59 8.26 25.92 -13.03
CA ARG A 59 7.75 26.33 -11.72
C ARG A 59 7.37 27.81 -11.71
N GLU A 60 8.22 28.68 -12.24
CA GLU A 60 7.95 30.13 -12.32
C GLU A 60 6.73 30.43 -13.21
N GLU A 61 6.54 29.67 -14.28
CA GLU A 61 5.36 29.72 -15.15
C GLU A 61 4.10 29.05 -14.55
N ARG A 62 4.19 28.52 -13.32
CA ARG A 62 3.12 27.76 -12.62
C ARG A 62 2.66 26.51 -13.37
N GLN A 63 3.52 25.96 -14.23
CA GLN A 63 3.31 24.69 -14.94
C GLN A 63 3.84 23.53 -14.10
N TYR A 64 3.28 23.34 -12.90
CA TYR A 64 3.78 22.39 -11.92
C TYR A 64 3.89 20.93 -12.40
N PRO A 65 2.97 20.38 -13.22
CA PRO A 65 3.16 19.05 -13.78
C PRO A 65 4.43 18.90 -14.62
N LEU A 66 4.76 19.91 -15.43
CA LEU A 66 5.98 19.92 -16.24
C LEU A 66 7.23 20.13 -15.37
N CYS A 67 7.13 20.95 -14.31
CA CYS A 67 8.17 21.03 -13.29
C CYS A 67 8.46 19.65 -12.66
N ILE A 68 7.43 18.93 -12.23
CA ILE A 68 7.58 17.60 -11.61
C ILE A 68 8.24 16.61 -12.58
N ASP A 69 7.83 16.61 -13.84
CA ASP A 69 8.42 15.75 -14.88
C ASP A 69 9.91 16.07 -15.09
N GLN A 70 10.25 17.33 -15.33
CA GLN A 70 11.65 17.74 -15.57
C GLN A 70 12.53 17.53 -14.34
N ALA A 71 12.06 17.87 -13.14
CA ALA A 71 12.83 17.63 -11.91
C ALA A 71 13.05 16.13 -11.67
N SER A 72 12.05 15.28 -11.95
CA SER A 72 12.19 13.83 -11.82
C SER A 72 13.18 13.25 -12.85
N LYS A 73 13.20 13.76 -14.08
CA LYS A 73 14.21 13.39 -15.10
C LYS A 73 15.61 13.83 -14.69
N ALA A 74 15.78 15.07 -14.24
CA ALA A 74 17.06 15.59 -13.79
C ALA A 74 17.64 14.75 -12.64
N LYS A 75 16.79 14.35 -11.69
CA LYS A 75 17.17 13.44 -10.61
C LYS A 75 17.56 12.05 -11.12
N ALA A 76 16.78 11.48 -12.05
CA ALA A 76 17.07 10.18 -12.64
C ALA A 76 18.41 10.18 -13.40
N GLU A 77 18.70 11.22 -14.17
CA GLU A 77 19.98 11.39 -14.86
C GLU A 77 21.15 11.48 -13.86
N ALA A 78 21.00 12.25 -12.79
CA ALA A 78 22.02 12.32 -11.74
C ALA A 78 22.22 10.96 -11.05
N ASN A 79 21.15 10.22 -10.78
CA ASN A 79 21.23 8.86 -10.23
C ASN A 79 21.90 7.88 -11.20
N LEU A 80 21.60 7.99 -12.50
CA LEU A 80 22.24 7.21 -13.56
C LEU A 80 23.75 7.43 -13.54
N ILE A 81 24.18 8.71 -13.60
CA ILE A 81 25.59 9.07 -13.56
C ILE A 81 26.22 8.48 -12.30
N ALA A 82 25.64 8.73 -11.12
CA ALA A 82 26.14 8.20 -9.86
C ALA A 82 26.29 6.66 -9.86
N GLY A 83 25.35 5.94 -10.48
CA GLY A 83 25.30 4.49 -10.50
C GLY A 83 26.29 3.83 -11.45
N ILE A 84 26.68 4.50 -12.53
CA ILE A 84 27.60 3.94 -13.54
C ILE A 84 29.07 4.34 -13.32
N ILE A 85 29.36 5.24 -12.37
CA ILE A 85 30.74 5.66 -12.08
C ILE A 85 31.57 4.46 -11.66
N GLY A 86 32.66 4.21 -12.40
CA GLY A 86 33.58 3.11 -12.13
C GLY A 86 33.02 1.73 -12.49
N MET A 87 31.84 1.65 -13.11
CA MET A 87 31.28 0.42 -13.61
C MET A 87 31.77 0.15 -15.04
N PRO A 88 32.27 -1.06 -15.35
CA PRO A 88 32.63 -1.42 -16.72
C PRO A 88 31.37 -1.62 -17.57
N THR A 89 31.45 -1.31 -18.87
CA THR A 89 30.31 -1.33 -19.80
C THR A 89 29.61 -2.68 -19.87
N GLU A 90 30.33 -3.78 -19.63
CA GLU A 90 29.80 -5.15 -19.63
C GLU A 90 28.80 -5.38 -18.50
N GLN A 91 28.89 -4.63 -17.39
CA GLN A 91 27.97 -4.72 -16.25
C GLN A 91 26.69 -3.89 -16.44
N LEU A 92 26.62 -3.02 -17.47
CA LEU A 92 25.42 -2.21 -17.72
C LEU A 92 24.19 -3.07 -18.00
N GLU A 93 24.38 -4.23 -18.63
CA GLU A 93 23.27 -5.16 -18.89
C GLU A 93 22.67 -5.72 -17.60
N GLU A 94 23.52 -6.15 -16.67
CA GLU A 94 23.09 -6.64 -15.36
C GLU A 94 22.43 -5.52 -14.55
N LEU A 95 23.02 -4.32 -14.55
CA LEU A 95 22.44 -3.16 -13.88
C LEU A 95 21.06 -2.80 -14.44
N THR A 96 20.90 -2.75 -15.77
CA THR A 96 19.62 -2.50 -16.42
C THR A 96 18.58 -3.55 -16.04
N ALA A 97 18.95 -4.84 -16.02
CA ALA A 97 18.04 -5.91 -15.62
C ALA A 97 17.58 -5.75 -14.16
N VAL A 98 18.49 -5.41 -13.24
CA VAL A 98 18.17 -5.14 -11.83
C VAL A 98 17.24 -3.93 -11.69
N LYS A 99 17.49 -2.87 -12.46
CA LYS A 99 16.67 -1.65 -12.45
C LYS A 99 15.27 -1.92 -12.99
N LEU A 100 15.14 -2.61 -14.12
CA LEU A 100 13.84 -3.04 -14.67
C LEU A 100 13.06 -3.92 -13.69
N GLN A 101 13.74 -4.83 -12.98
CA GLN A 101 13.10 -5.63 -11.94
C GLN A 101 12.59 -4.76 -10.77
N ALA A 102 13.35 -3.76 -10.36
CA ALA A 102 12.94 -2.81 -9.33
C ALA A 102 11.72 -1.97 -9.79
N VAL A 103 11.70 -1.54 -11.05
CA VAL A 103 10.55 -0.84 -11.64
C VAL A 103 9.30 -1.74 -11.61
N ALA A 104 9.40 -2.98 -12.10
CA ALA A 104 8.29 -3.92 -12.11
C ALA A 104 7.71 -4.15 -10.71
N LYS A 105 8.59 -4.24 -9.70
CA LYS A 105 8.18 -4.36 -8.29
C LYS A 105 7.43 -3.11 -7.80
N GLU A 106 7.92 -1.92 -8.11
CA GLU A 106 7.23 -0.68 -7.71
C GLU A 106 5.90 -0.51 -8.44
N LEU A 107 5.84 -0.81 -9.75
CA LEU A 107 4.60 -0.82 -10.53
C LEU A 107 3.55 -1.76 -9.91
N THR A 108 3.96 -2.97 -9.53
CA THR A 108 3.07 -3.95 -8.87
C THR A 108 2.55 -3.40 -7.55
N LYS A 109 3.42 -2.82 -6.73
CA LYS A 109 3.06 -2.22 -5.44
C LYS A 109 2.15 -1.00 -5.59
N GLN A 110 2.34 -0.17 -6.61
CA GLN A 110 1.44 0.95 -6.92
C GLN A 110 0.07 0.42 -7.36
N GLN A 111 0.05 -0.61 -8.21
CA GLN A 111 -1.18 -1.25 -8.66
C GLN A 111 -1.97 -1.88 -7.51
N GLU A 112 -1.31 -2.56 -6.57
CA GLU A 112 -1.93 -3.08 -5.34
C GLU A 112 -2.55 -1.97 -4.47
N ARG A 113 -2.04 -0.73 -4.59
CA ARG A 113 -2.59 0.46 -3.92
C ARG A 113 -3.69 1.15 -4.72
N GLY A 114 -4.06 0.62 -5.89
CA GLY A 114 -5.08 1.19 -6.76
C GLY A 114 -4.59 2.34 -7.65
N TYR A 115 -3.27 2.54 -7.78
CA TYR A 115 -2.67 3.53 -8.67
C TYR A 115 -1.93 2.84 -9.81
N PHE A 116 -2.00 3.42 -11.00
CA PHE A 116 -1.16 2.97 -12.10
C PHE A 116 -0.39 4.13 -12.72
N PRO A 117 0.93 4.22 -12.48
CA PRO A 117 1.75 5.29 -13.05
C PRO A 117 2.03 5.01 -14.53
N ILE A 118 1.12 5.47 -15.40
CA ILE A 118 1.21 5.24 -16.86
C ILE A 118 2.57 5.67 -17.42
N MET A 119 3.09 6.82 -17.00
CA MET A 119 4.40 7.31 -17.45
C MET A 119 5.55 6.35 -17.08
N ALA A 120 5.53 5.82 -15.87
CA ALA A 120 6.53 4.85 -15.43
C ALA A 120 6.44 3.54 -16.23
N TYR A 121 5.22 3.08 -16.49
CA TYR A 121 4.98 1.89 -17.30
C TYR A 121 5.46 2.08 -18.75
N SER A 122 5.18 3.23 -19.36
CA SER A 122 5.65 3.55 -20.71
C SER A 122 7.18 3.52 -20.81
N TYR A 123 7.87 4.12 -19.84
CA TYR A 123 9.33 4.07 -19.80
C TYR A 123 9.88 2.68 -19.50
N TYR A 124 9.20 1.89 -18.66
CA TYR A 124 9.54 0.51 -18.36
C TYR A 124 9.52 -0.38 -19.62
N GLU A 125 8.41 -0.34 -20.37
CA GLU A 125 8.27 -1.11 -21.60
C GLU A 125 9.31 -0.68 -22.64
N TYR A 126 9.48 0.63 -22.83
CA TYR A 126 10.46 1.15 -23.78
C TYR A 126 11.91 0.79 -23.41
N ALA A 127 12.26 0.86 -22.13
CA ALA A 127 13.55 0.38 -21.64
C ALA A 127 13.75 -1.12 -21.90
N GLY A 128 12.69 -1.93 -21.74
CA GLY A 128 12.69 -3.36 -22.05
C GLY A 128 12.97 -3.66 -23.52
N GLU A 129 12.37 -2.90 -24.44
CA GLU A 129 12.61 -3.02 -25.88
C GLU A 129 14.06 -2.70 -26.26
N LEU A 130 14.64 -1.66 -25.66
CA LEU A 130 16.00 -1.20 -25.93
C LEU A 130 17.08 -2.12 -25.32
N ALA A 131 16.77 -2.87 -24.27
CA ALA A 131 17.76 -3.63 -23.49
C ALA A 131 18.64 -4.58 -24.33
N GLY A 132 18.12 -5.09 -25.46
CA GLY A 132 18.84 -6.01 -26.34
C GLY A 132 19.83 -5.36 -27.32
N HIS A 133 19.74 -4.05 -27.58
CA HIS A 133 20.50 -3.41 -28.65
C HIS A 133 21.02 -1.99 -28.33
N ASP A 134 20.45 -1.29 -27.34
CA ASP A 134 20.93 -0.01 -26.83
C ASP A 134 20.86 0.02 -25.30
N LYS A 135 21.89 -0.57 -24.68
CA LYS A 135 21.97 -0.77 -23.21
C LYS A 135 22.00 0.55 -22.44
N SER A 136 22.69 1.57 -22.98
CA SER A 136 22.81 2.87 -22.33
C SER A 136 21.46 3.58 -22.30
N SER A 137 20.75 3.62 -23.42
CA SER A 137 19.40 4.20 -23.46
C SER A 137 18.42 3.39 -22.61
N ALA A 138 18.48 2.05 -22.66
CA ALA A 138 17.67 1.18 -21.83
C ALA A 138 17.82 1.50 -20.33
N LEU A 139 19.07 1.69 -19.87
CA LEU A 139 19.34 2.04 -18.48
C LEU A 139 18.77 3.41 -18.11
N THR A 140 18.94 4.42 -18.97
CA THR A 140 18.36 5.76 -18.79
C THR A 140 16.85 5.71 -18.63
N PHE A 141 16.15 4.99 -19.52
CA PHE A 141 14.70 4.86 -19.45
C PHE A 141 14.25 4.02 -18.24
N ALA A 142 15.05 3.06 -17.79
CA ALA A 142 14.77 2.34 -16.55
C ALA A 142 14.85 3.27 -15.31
N GLU A 143 15.80 4.21 -15.26
CA GLU A 143 15.87 5.23 -14.20
C GLU A 143 14.69 6.21 -14.26
N TYR A 144 14.29 6.64 -15.46
CA TYR A 144 13.07 7.44 -15.63
C TYR A 144 11.84 6.70 -15.12
N ALA A 145 11.71 5.42 -15.46
CA ALA A 145 10.61 4.60 -14.98
C ALA A 145 10.61 4.48 -13.45
N LEU A 146 11.77 4.32 -12.81
CA LEU A 146 11.88 4.29 -11.35
C LEU A 146 11.43 5.59 -10.69
N GLU A 147 11.90 6.74 -11.18
CA GLU A 147 11.54 8.03 -10.59
C GLU A 147 10.05 8.35 -10.79
N MET A 148 9.50 8.08 -11.97
CA MET A 148 8.08 8.30 -12.27
C MET A 148 7.17 7.31 -11.51
N GLY A 149 7.65 6.09 -11.25
CA GLY A 149 6.90 5.08 -10.52
C GLY A 149 6.66 5.45 -9.06
N ASN A 150 7.48 6.32 -8.50
CA ASN A 150 7.41 6.75 -7.11
C ASN A 150 6.67 8.09 -6.90
N LEU A 151 6.04 8.68 -7.93
CA LEU A 151 5.33 9.95 -7.78
C LEU A 151 4.10 9.88 -6.87
N GLY A 152 3.53 8.69 -6.66
CA GLY A 152 2.35 8.50 -5.81
C GLY A 152 2.55 8.93 -4.35
N MET A 153 3.79 9.13 -3.87
CA MET A 153 4.04 9.59 -2.50
C MET A 153 3.81 11.08 -2.26
N TYR A 154 3.78 11.92 -3.31
CA TYR A 154 3.60 13.38 -3.18
C TYR A 154 2.14 13.81 -3.25
N PHE A 155 1.25 12.88 -3.59
CA PHE A 155 -0.16 13.18 -3.74
C PHE A 155 -0.93 12.50 -2.61
N PRO A 156 -1.71 13.27 -1.83
CA PRO A 156 -2.48 12.70 -0.74
C PRO A 156 -3.48 11.71 -1.29
N ARG A 157 -3.74 10.66 -0.50
CA ARG A 157 -4.85 9.76 -0.78
C ARG A 157 -6.12 10.47 -0.36
N GLU A 158 -7.21 10.21 -1.07
CA GLU A 158 -8.51 10.38 -0.44
C GLU A 158 -8.54 9.41 0.73
N GLU A 159 -8.27 9.91 1.95
CA GLU A 159 -8.62 9.16 3.13
C GLU A 159 -10.09 8.80 2.96
N THR A 160 -10.42 7.51 3.09
CA THR A 160 -11.80 7.07 3.13
C THR A 160 -12.45 7.85 4.25
N ARG A 161 -13.12 8.95 3.92
CA ARG A 161 -13.86 9.74 4.89
C ARG A 161 -14.88 8.76 5.42
N PHE A 162 -14.67 8.29 6.65
CA PHE A 162 -15.70 7.52 7.32
C PHE A 162 -16.97 8.35 7.20
N PRO A 163 -18.08 7.78 6.69
CA PRO A 163 -19.31 8.53 6.54
C PRO A 163 -19.57 9.19 7.89
N SER A 164 -19.66 10.52 7.92
CA SER A 164 -19.87 11.26 9.15
C SER A 164 -21.16 10.73 9.75
N VAL A 165 -21.03 9.91 10.80
CA VAL A 165 -22.18 9.30 11.45
C VAL A 165 -22.97 10.44 12.07
N ASP A 166 -24.16 10.70 11.53
CA ASP A 166 -25.05 11.72 12.10
C ASP A 166 -25.34 11.33 13.55
N SER A 167 -24.95 12.20 14.48
CA SER A 167 -25.13 12.00 15.91
C SER A 167 -26.59 11.78 16.28
N ARG A 168 -27.54 12.28 15.47
CA ARG A 168 -28.97 12.00 15.61
C ARG A 168 -29.31 10.54 15.29
N LEU A 169 -28.81 10.02 14.17
CA LEU A 169 -29.02 8.62 13.77
C LEU A 169 -28.39 7.66 14.78
N LEU A 170 -27.18 7.98 15.26
CA LEU A 170 -26.53 7.21 16.31
C LEU A 170 -27.34 7.24 17.62
N GLY A 171 -27.89 8.40 17.98
CA GLY A 171 -28.77 8.55 19.13
C GLY A 171 -30.03 7.67 19.03
N ILE A 172 -30.72 7.70 17.88
CA ILE A 172 -31.90 6.85 17.62
C ILE A 172 -31.54 5.37 17.67
N PHE A 173 -30.39 4.99 17.11
CA PHE A 173 -29.90 3.61 17.14
C PHE A 173 -29.64 3.15 18.59
N LEU A 174 -28.97 3.96 19.39
CA LEU A 174 -28.64 3.62 20.78
C LEU A 174 -29.89 3.58 21.68
N THR A 175 -30.85 4.49 21.48
CA THR A 175 -32.11 4.44 22.24
C THR A 175 -32.96 3.24 21.84
N GLY A 176 -33.02 2.91 20.55
CA GLY A 176 -33.68 1.70 20.05
C GLY A 176 -33.05 0.42 20.61
N LEU A 177 -31.72 0.34 20.62
CA LEU A 177 -30.97 -0.76 21.22
C LEU A 177 -31.27 -0.90 22.71
N GLY A 178 -31.26 0.22 23.45
CA GLY A 178 -31.56 0.24 24.89
C GLY A 178 -32.99 -0.20 25.20
N ALA A 179 -33.98 0.29 24.44
CA ALA A 179 -35.38 -0.10 24.56
C ALA A 179 -35.58 -1.60 24.26
N GLY A 180 -34.90 -2.11 23.23
CA GLY A 180 -34.90 -3.53 22.89
C GLY A 180 -34.39 -4.39 24.04
N ILE A 181 -33.21 -4.08 24.58
CA ILE A 181 -32.62 -4.82 25.72
C ILE A 181 -33.56 -4.78 26.93
N ALA A 182 -34.12 -3.61 27.26
CA ALA A 182 -35.06 -3.47 28.38
C ALA A 182 -36.33 -4.32 28.20
N ALA A 183 -36.93 -4.32 27.00
CA ALA A 183 -38.10 -5.14 26.69
C ALA A 183 -37.80 -6.64 26.85
N THR A 184 -36.66 -7.10 26.33
CA THR A 184 -36.23 -8.51 26.48
C THR A 184 -36.04 -8.91 27.95
N LEU A 185 -35.47 -8.03 28.77
CA LEU A 185 -35.30 -8.27 30.21
C LEU A 185 -36.64 -8.34 30.95
N LEU A 186 -37.59 -7.46 30.63
CA LEU A 186 -38.92 -7.49 31.24
C LEU A 186 -39.69 -8.78 30.90
N VAL A 187 -39.64 -9.22 29.64
CA VAL A 187 -40.28 -10.48 29.21
C VAL A 187 -39.66 -11.68 29.92
N THR A 188 -38.34 -11.75 29.99
CA THR A 188 -37.65 -12.87 30.65
C THR A 188 -37.91 -12.92 32.16
N LEU A 189 -37.92 -11.77 32.85
CA LEU A 189 -38.29 -11.69 34.26
C LEU A 189 -39.76 -12.07 34.51
N GLY A 190 -40.67 -11.65 33.61
CA GLY A 190 -42.08 -12.04 33.67
C GLY A 190 -42.29 -13.55 33.55
N ILE A 191 -41.59 -14.20 32.62
CA ILE A 191 -41.63 -15.66 32.44
C ILE A 191 -41.04 -16.38 33.65
N GLN A 192 -39.94 -15.89 34.23
CA GLN A 192 -39.35 -16.47 35.44
C GLN A 192 -40.31 -16.39 36.64
N LYS A 193 -40.98 -15.26 36.84
CA LYS A 193 -41.97 -15.09 37.92
C LYS A 193 -43.22 -15.97 37.73
N ALA A 194 -43.68 -16.17 36.49
CA ALA A 194 -44.75 -17.11 36.20
C ALA A 194 -44.34 -18.58 36.46
N ARG A 195 -43.09 -18.95 36.15
CA ARG A 195 -42.54 -20.29 36.42
C ARG A 195 -42.30 -20.55 37.91
N SER A 196 -41.92 -19.54 38.70
CA SER A 196 -41.75 -19.69 40.15
C SER A 196 -43.08 -19.83 40.91
N GLY A 197 -44.18 -19.29 40.37
CA GLY A 197 -45.54 -19.53 40.89
C GLY A 197 -46.01 -20.97 40.70
N HIS A 198 -45.67 -21.61 39.58
CA HIS A 198 -46.12 -22.98 39.27
C HIS A 198 -45.29 -24.09 39.93
N THR A 199 -44.12 -23.78 40.50
CA THR A 199 -43.28 -24.75 41.22
C THR A 199 -43.62 -24.90 42.69
N ARG A 200 -44.46 -24.02 43.26
CA ARG A 200 -44.90 -24.13 44.67
C ARG A 200 -45.97 -25.22 44.90
N ASP A 201 -46.59 -25.74 43.83
CA ASP A 201 -47.63 -26.79 43.92
C ASP A 201 -47.11 -28.19 43.53
N ARG A 202 -45.87 -28.31 43.04
CA ARG A 202 -45.24 -29.61 42.72
C ARG A 202 -44.32 -30.14 43.83
N SER A 203 -44.02 -29.36 44.87
CA SER A 203 -43.27 -29.82 46.03
C SER A 203 -44.06 -30.72 46.99
N ALA A 204 -45.38 -30.89 46.80
CA ALA A 204 -46.20 -31.82 47.58
C ALA A 204 -46.25 -33.27 47.02
N ARG A 205 -45.69 -33.56 45.83
CA ARG A 205 -45.87 -34.88 45.17
C ARG A 205 -44.58 -35.56 44.68
N ALA A 206 -43.42 -35.16 45.18
CA ALA A 206 -42.13 -35.74 44.79
C ALA A 206 -41.39 -36.47 45.94
N GLN A 207 -42.12 -36.98 46.94
CA GLN A 207 -41.60 -37.92 47.95
C GLN A 207 -42.09 -39.36 47.68
N ARG A 208 -41.81 -39.93 46.51
CA ARG A 208 -41.93 -41.40 46.28
C ARG A 208 -41.29 -41.80 44.95
N THR A 209 -39.98 -41.98 44.95
CA THR A 209 -39.33 -43.05 44.19
C THR A 209 -37.93 -43.30 44.73
N PRO A 210 -37.61 -44.54 45.13
CA PRO A 210 -36.28 -44.94 45.57
C PRO A 210 -35.38 -45.32 44.39
N GLY A 211 -34.12 -44.91 44.49
CA GLY A 211 -32.93 -45.65 44.05
C GLY A 211 -32.78 -46.05 42.58
N LEU A 212 -31.85 -45.40 41.86
CA LEU A 212 -31.06 -46.12 40.85
C LEU A 212 -29.63 -45.57 40.74
N LYS A 213 -28.72 -46.35 41.34
CA LYS A 213 -27.34 -46.69 41.00
C LYS A 213 -26.52 -45.73 40.12
N THR A 214 -25.44 -45.27 40.74
CA THR A 214 -24.11 -44.92 40.22
C THR A 214 -23.60 -45.75 39.03
N LEU A 215 -22.96 -45.09 38.06
CA LEU A 215 -21.89 -45.57 37.16
C LEU A 215 -21.12 -44.33 36.61
N PRO A 216 -19.87 -44.47 36.13
CA PRO A 216 -18.76 -43.67 36.60
C PRO A 216 -18.28 -42.63 35.57
N ALA A 217 -17.44 -41.74 36.08
CA ALA A 217 -16.70 -40.72 35.36
C ALA A 217 -15.96 -41.29 34.13
N GLN A 218 -16.31 -40.80 32.94
CA GLN A 218 -15.42 -40.85 31.79
C GLN A 218 -14.77 -39.49 31.58
N ALA A 219 -13.45 -39.50 31.78
CA ALA A 219 -12.53 -38.40 31.57
C ALA A 219 -12.61 -37.89 30.13
N ARG A 220 -12.72 -36.58 29.96
CA ARG A 220 -12.52 -35.93 28.65
C ARG A 220 -11.03 -35.67 28.43
N PRO A 221 -10.51 -35.98 27.23
CA PRO A 221 -9.10 -35.84 26.90
C PRO A 221 -8.65 -34.37 26.75
N PRO A 222 -7.35 -34.11 26.90
CA PRO A 222 -6.78 -32.76 26.78
C PRO A 222 -6.90 -32.22 25.36
N LYS A 223 -7.32 -30.96 25.24
CA LYS A 223 -7.28 -30.18 23.99
C LYS A 223 -5.82 -30.05 23.54
N SER A 224 -5.47 -30.76 22.48
CA SER A 224 -4.20 -30.63 21.76
C SER A 224 -4.09 -29.22 21.16
N ARG A 225 -3.04 -28.49 21.56
CA ARG A 225 -2.56 -27.28 20.89
C ARG A 225 -2.11 -27.63 19.47
N PRO A 226 -2.50 -26.88 18.42
CA PRO A 226 -1.81 -26.96 17.14
C PRO A 226 -0.39 -26.40 17.28
N SER A 227 0.57 -27.30 17.08
CA SER A 227 2.00 -27.05 16.98
C SER A 227 2.32 -26.24 15.73
N ARG A 228 2.82 -25.02 15.96
CA ARG A 228 3.92 -24.34 15.27
C ARG A 228 4.53 -25.14 14.10
N GLN A 229 4.10 -24.89 12.87
CA GLN A 229 4.90 -25.23 11.69
C GLN A 229 6.09 -24.27 11.62
N GLN A 230 7.27 -24.82 11.85
CA GLN A 230 8.54 -24.23 11.44
C GLN A 230 8.67 -24.46 9.93
N GLU A 231 8.55 -23.40 9.13
CA GLU A 231 9.10 -23.42 7.78
C GLU A 231 10.62 -23.30 7.87
N GLY A 232 11.31 -24.37 7.53
CA GLY A 232 12.75 -24.41 7.38
C GLY A 232 13.23 -23.78 6.06
N PRO A 233 14.54 -23.50 5.95
CA PRO A 233 15.13 -22.77 4.83
C PRO A 233 15.16 -23.63 3.56
N ARG A 234 14.54 -23.16 2.46
CA ARG A 234 14.76 -23.72 1.13
C ARG A 234 16.18 -23.41 0.67
N LYS A 235 16.98 -24.48 0.56
CA LYS A 235 18.33 -24.49 0.02
C LYS A 235 18.36 -24.07 -1.46
N ARG A 236 19.36 -23.25 -1.76
CA ARG A 236 20.13 -23.11 -3.02
C ARG A 236 19.98 -24.24 -4.05
N ALA A 237 19.76 -23.84 -5.30
CA ALA A 237 20.48 -24.34 -6.48
C ALA A 237 20.92 -23.06 -7.23
N LYS A 238 22.21 -22.70 -7.36
CA LYS A 238 23.29 -23.35 -8.12
C LYS A 238 22.80 -23.86 -9.49
N ARG A 239 22.86 -22.99 -10.48
CA ARG A 239 23.53 -23.22 -11.77
C ARG A 239 23.99 -21.90 -12.31
#